data_AF-A0A2N2ZVP8-F1
#
_entry.id   AF-A0A2N2ZVP8-F1
#
_cell.length_a   1.000
_cell.length_b   1.000
_cell.length_c   1.000
_cell.angle_alpha   90.00
_cell.angle_beta   90.00
_cell.angle_gamma   90.00
#
_symmetry.space_group_name_H-M   'P 1'
#
loop_
_entity.id
_entity.type
_entity.pdbx_description
1 polymer ?
#
loop_
_entity_poly.entity_id
_entity_poly.type
_entity_poly.pdbx_seq_one_letter_code
_entity_poly.pdbx_strand_id
1 'polypeptide(L)' 'MKLKAEIIERINGRSDVKKDLIKELKINRTSLWRFLKDNISNGPLTTYKVLLIISKALSITPEEALIDEPVQEDAL' A
#
# COMPACT_ATOMS: atom_id res chain seq x y z
N MET A 1 5.83 -8.30 -4.15
CA MET A 1 5.97 -6.90 -3.71
C MET A 1 4.93 -6.57 -2.65
N LYS A 2 5.26 -5.77 -1.64
CA LYS A 2 4.29 -5.17 -0.70
C LYS A 2 4.71 -3.74 -0.36
N LEU A 3 3.86 -2.95 0.31
CA LEU A 3 4.28 -1.63 0.76
C LEU A 3 5.33 -1.74 1.87
N LYS A 4 6.27 -0.79 1.92
CA LYS A 4 7.16 -0.66 3.09
C LYS A 4 6.34 -0.29 4.33
N ALA A 5 6.78 -0.76 5.50
CA ALA A 5 6.11 -0.45 6.78
C ALA A 5 6.01 1.06 7.03
N GLU A 6 7.07 1.82 6.73
CA GLU A 6 7.08 3.28 6.87
C GLU A 6 6.01 3.98 6.02
N ILE A 7 5.68 3.41 4.84
CA ILE A 7 4.67 3.99 3.94
C ILE A 7 3.28 3.79 4.53
N ILE A 8 3.03 2.64 5.15
CA ILE A 8 1.77 2.36 5.85
C ILE A 8 1.59 3.31 7.03
N GLU A 9 2.63 3.54 7.82
CA GLU A 9 2.60 4.51 8.93
C GLU A 9 2.29 5.92 8.44
N ARG A 10 2.94 6.36 7.35
CA ARG A 10 2.64 7.65 6.73
C ARG A 10 1.19 7.74 6.24
N ILE A 11 0.66 6.70 5.57
CA ILE A 11 -0.75 6.64 5.14
C ILE A 11 -1.71 6.71 6.33
N ASN A 12 -1.38 6.04 7.45
CA ASN A 12 -2.21 6.07 8.65
C ASN A 12 -2.38 7.50 9.20
N GLY A 13 -1.36 8.34 9.08
CA GLY A 13 -1.43 9.77 9.45
C GLY A 13 -2.19 10.66 8.45
N ARG A 14 -2.42 10.22 7.21
CA ARG A 14 -2.98 11.08 6.14
C ARG A 14 -4.42 10.73 5.79
N SER A 15 -5.36 11.57 6.24
CA SER A 15 -6.80 11.34 6.03
C SER A 15 -7.26 11.57 4.59
N ASP A 16 -6.60 12.45 3.86
CA ASP A 16 -6.80 12.70 2.43
C ASP A 16 -6.44 11.47 1.60
N VAL A 17 -5.26 10.89 1.82
CA VAL A 17 -4.81 9.68 1.11
C VAL A 17 -5.77 8.53 1.35
N LYS A 18 -6.17 8.30 2.60
CA LYS A 18 -7.14 7.24 2.93
C LYS A 18 -8.47 7.41 2.19
N LYS A 19 -8.95 8.64 2.00
CA LYS A 19 -10.17 8.92 1.22
C LYS A 19 -10.00 8.56 -0.25
N ASP A 20 -8.87 8.95 -0.84
CA ASP A 20 -8.58 8.65 -2.24
C ASP A 20 -8.42 7.13 -2.47
N LEU A 21 -7.77 6.43 -1.54
CA LEU A 21 -7.64 4.97 -1.58
C LEU A 21 -8.98 4.24 -1.47
N ILE A 22 -9.86 4.68 -0.56
CA ILE A 22 -11.23 4.14 -0.44
C ILE A 22 -11.98 4.29 -1.77
N LYS A 23 -11.87 5.47 -2.39
CA LYS A 23 -12.54 5.78 -3.66
C LYS A 23 -11.99 4.92 -4.81
N GLU A 24 -10.66 4.81 -4.93
CA GLU A 24 -10.01 4.04 -5.98
C GLU A 24 -10.31 2.55 -5.86
N LEU A 25 -10.21 2.00 -4.64
CA LEU A 25 -10.45 0.59 -4.37
C LEU A 25 -11.95 0.23 -4.31
N LYS A 26 -12.84 1.22 -4.28
CA LYS A 26 -14.30 1.05 -4.10
C LYS A 26 -14.66 0.23 -2.85
N ILE A 27 -13.95 0.51 -1.75
CA ILE A 27 -14.12 -0.18 -0.46
C ILE A 27 -14.54 0.78 0.63
N ASN A 28 -14.93 0.24 1.79
CA ASN A 28 -15.18 1.04 2.98
C ASN A 28 -13.89 1.24 3.80
N ARG A 29 -13.97 2.08 4.84
CA ARG A 29 -12.86 2.39 5.73
C ARG A 29 -12.32 1.17 6.49
N THR A 30 -13.19 0.26 6.90
CA THR A 30 -12.81 -0.97 7.63
C THR A 30 -11.98 -1.89 6.74
N SER A 31 -12.38 -2.07 5.48
CA SER A 31 -11.62 -2.82 4.48
C SER A 31 -10.27 -2.19 4.20
N LEU A 32 -10.20 -0.86 4.06
CA LEU A 32 -8.91 -0.18 3.87
C LEU A 32 -7.98 -0.40 5.09
N TRP A 33 -8.52 -0.28 6.31
CA TRP A 33 -7.74 -0.55 7.53
C TRP A 33 -7.20 -1.98 7.54
N ARG A 34 -8.02 -2.95 7.14
CA ARG A 34 -7.59 -4.35 7.02
C ARG A 34 -6.48 -4.52 5.98
N PHE A 35 -6.60 -3.91 4.79
CA PHE A 35 -5.55 -3.99 3.77
C PHE A 35 -4.23 -3.37 4.23
N LEU A 36 -4.28 -2.22 4.91
CA LEU A 36 -3.08 -1.57 5.46
C LEU A 36 -2.45 -2.39 6.58
N LYS A 37 -3.27 -3.02 7.44
CA LYS A 37 -2.80 -3.89 8.52
C LYS A 37 -2.19 -5.18 8.00
N ASP A 38 -2.86 -5.84 7.06
CA ASP A 38 -2.44 -7.15 6.55
C ASP A 38 -1.28 -7.02 5.55
N ASN A 39 -1.15 -5.89 4.84
CA ASN A 39 -0.10 -5.55 3.87
C ASN A 39 0.39 -6.75 3.03
N ILE A 40 -0.56 -7.37 2.36
CA ILE A 40 -0.35 -8.64 1.66
C ILE A 40 0.51 -8.40 0.41
N SER A 41 1.45 -9.32 0.16
CA SER A 41 2.26 -9.32 -1.05
C SER A 41 1.40 -9.49 -2.31
N ASN A 42 1.64 -8.62 -3.29
CA ASN A 42 0.88 -8.47 -4.54
C ASN A 42 -0.62 -8.19 -4.29
N GLY A 43 -0.94 -7.53 -3.18
CA GLY A 43 -2.30 -7.19 -2.79
C GLY A 43 -2.87 -5.91 -3.44
N PRO A 44 -4.08 -5.49 -3.05
CA PRO A 44 -4.75 -4.31 -3.63
C PRO A 44 -3.93 -3.01 -3.53
N LEU A 45 -3.08 -2.91 -2.52
CA LEU A 45 -2.23 -1.74 -2.26
C LEU A 45 -1.02 -1.63 -3.19
N THR A 46 -0.69 -2.68 -3.95
CA THR A 46 0.42 -2.68 -4.90
C THR A 46 -0.05 -2.49 -6.35
N THR A 47 -1.33 -2.22 -6.57
CA THR A 47 -1.84 -1.91 -7.91
C THR A 47 -1.31 -0.55 -8.39
N TYR A 48 -1.02 -0.43 -9.69
CA TYR A 48 -0.40 0.77 -10.25
C TYR A 48 -1.12 2.07 -9.89
N LYS A 49 -2.46 2.10 -9.99
CA LYS A 49 -3.26 3.30 -9.65
C LYS A 49 -3.18 3.67 -8.18
N VAL A 50 -3.21 2.67 -7.29
CA VAL A 50 -3.05 2.90 -5.84
C VAL A 50 -1.64 3.42 -5.54
N LEU A 51 -0.62 2.84 -6.16
CA LEU A 51 0.75 3.32 -6.01
C LEU A 51 0.89 4.76 -6.49
N LEU A 52 0.26 5.17 -7.59
CA LEU A 52 0.27 6.57 -8.02
C LEU A 52 -0.36 7.51 -6.98
N ILE A 53 -1.46 7.12 -6.35
CA ILE A 53 -2.10 7.92 -5.28
C ILE A 53 -1.14 8.09 -4.10
N ILE A 54 -0.56 6.98 -3.63
CA ILE A 54 0.37 6.97 -2.49
C ILE A 54 1.62 7.79 -2.82
N SER A 55 2.21 7.56 -3.99
CA SER A 55 3.44 8.21 -4.47
C SER A 55 3.28 9.71 -4.57
N LYS A 56 2.19 10.16 -5.22
CA LYS A 56 1.86 11.59 -5.32
C LYS A 56 1.66 12.21 -3.95
N ALA A 57 0.98 11.51 -3.05
CA ALA A 57 0.66 12.01 -1.73
C ALA A 57 1.84 12.07 -0.75
N LEU A 58 2.87 11.26 -0.98
CA LEU A 58 4.06 11.18 -0.14
C LEU A 58 5.31 11.78 -0.81
N SER A 59 5.17 12.30 -2.03
CA SER A 59 6.26 12.87 -2.84
C SER A 59 7.42 11.89 -3.04
N ILE A 60 7.09 10.64 -3.37
CA ILE A 60 8.01 9.54 -3.69
C ILE A 60 7.63 8.90 -5.02
N THR A 61 8.45 7.99 -5.55
CA THR A 61 8.09 7.16 -6.72
C THR A 61 7.34 5.88 -6.32
N PRO A 62 6.59 5.24 -7.24
CA PRO A 62 5.94 3.95 -6.99
C PRO A 62 6.90 2.85 -6.50
N GLU A 63 8.11 2.82 -7.04
CA GLU A 63 9.15 1.86 -6.70
C GLU A 63 9.67 2.09 -5.27
N GLU A 64 9.84 3.35 -4.86
CA GLU A 64 10.26 3.70 -3.50
C GLU A 64 9.24 3.28 -2.44
N ALA A 65 7.97 3.16 -2.80
CA ALA A 65 6.90 2.76 -1.89
C ALA A 65 6.91 1.25 -1.57
N LEU A 66 7.56 0.44 -2.41
CA LEU A 66 7.51 -1.01 -2.39
C LEU A 66 8.75 -1.64 -1.76
N ILE A 67 8.59 -2.87 -1.27
CA ILE A 67 9.67 -3.80 -1.00
C ILE A 67 9.48 -5.05 -1.86
N ASP A 68 10.56 -5.47 -2.51
CA ASP A 68 10.69 -6.81 -3.07
C ASP A 68 11.09 -7.76 -1.94
N GLU A 69 10.15 -8.60 -1.53
CA GLU A 69 10.52 -9.76 -0.72
C GLU A 69 11.19 -10.76 -1.65
N PRO A 70 12.42 -11.22 -1.35
CA PRO A 70 12.93 -12.40 -2.03
C PRO A 70 11.93 -13.52 -1.77
N VAL A 71 11.54 -14.23 -2.84
CA VAL A 71 10.84 -15.50 -2.69
C VAL A 71 11.74 -16.33 -1.78
N GLN A 72 11.30 -16.61 -0.55
CA GLN A 72 11.92 -17.66 0.23
C GLN A 72 11.64 -18.93 -0.56
N GLU A 73 12.62 -19.37 -1.34
CA GLU A 73 12.71 -20.78 -1.69
C GLU A 73 12.81 -21.48 -0.34
N ASP A 74 11.68 -22.04 0.11
CA ASP A 74 11.68 -22.98 1.20
C ASP A 74 12.76 -24.02 0.87
N ALA A 75 13.85 -23.99 1.63
CA ALA A 75 14.89 -24.99 1.57
C ALA A 75 14.27 -26.32 2.06
N LEU A 76 13.78 -27.11 1.10
CA LEU A 76 13.41 -28.51 1.27
C LEU A 76 14.58 -29.42 0.89
#